data_AF-A0A7I7QBZ3-F1
#
_entry.id   AF-A0A7I7QBZ3-F1
#
_cell.length_a   1.000
_cell.length_b   1.000
_cell.length_c   1.000
_cell.angle_alpha   90.00
_cell.angle_beta   90.00
_cell.angle_gamma   90.00
#
_symmetry.space_group_name_H-M   'P 1'
#
loop_
_entity.id
_entity.type
_entity.pdbx_description
1 polymer ?
#
loop_
_entity_poly.entity_id
_entity_poly.type
_entity_poly.pdbx_seq_one_letter_code
_entity_poly.pdbx_strand_id
1 'polypeptide(L)'
;MPPPPGAPDGVAGVAPHATVISIRQSSRAFEPVNPGGGDFEGRKKAGTIATLASAIVHAANIGAKVINISVTACVSAADPLDQSAIGAAVWYAATVKDAVIVAAAGNDNEEGCAQNPTFDPLNASDPRDWHQVKTVSSPSWFSDYVLSVGAVDNTGAPINKSLAGPWVAAAAPGVGVMGLSPETGGPANAYPPIRPGEKNMPFWGTSFSAAYVSGVAALVRAKYSGLSAHQIINRILQTAHNPPRGVDNQVGYGVVDPVAALTFDVPAGERLSPAAASRIVYPSPPPPPPDHRARNVALVFAGVVAAAIAVVSLIVRARRER
;
A
#
# COMPACT_ATOMS: atom_id res chain seq x y z
N MET A 1 28.76 -1.87 -32.71
CA MET A 1 28.84 -3.32 -32.93
C MET A 1 27.95 -3.98 -31.88
N PRO A 2 27.01 -4.87 -32.25
CA PRO A 2 26.35 -5.70 -31.26
C PRO A 2 27.43 -6.52 -30.52
N PRO A 3 27.27 -6.74 -29.20
CA PRO A 3 28.23 -7.52 -28.43
C PRO A 3 28.32 -8.96 -28.98
N PRO A 4 29.49 -9.61 -28.90
CA PRO A 4 29.63 -10.98 -29.40
C PRO A 4 28.68 -11.94 -28.67
N PRO A 5 28.22 -13.03 -29.33
CA PRO A 5 27.36 -14.02 -28.69
C PRO A 5 27.96 -14.52 -27.36
N GLY A 6 27.22 -14.39 -26.27
CA GLY A 6 27.67 -14.76 -24.92
C GLY A 6 28.42 -13.68 -24.14
N ALA A 7 28.64 -12.49 -24.72
CA ALA A 7 29.11 -11.35 -23.94
C ALA A 7 28.02 -10.87 -22.95
N PRO A 8 28.39 -10.41 -21.75
CA PRO A 8 27.43 -9.88 -20.77
C PRO A 8 26.62 -8.75 -21.40
N ASP A 9 25.30 -8.87 -21.30
CA ASP A 9 24.34 -7.93 -21.86
C ASP A 9 24.16 -6.65 -21.03
N GLY A 10 24.89 -6.55 -19.91
CA GLY A 10 24.87 -5.41 -19.00
C GLY A 10 23.74 -5.46 -17.97
N VAL A 11 22.91 -6.51 -17.98
CA VAL A 11 21.79 -6.67 -17.04
C VAL A 11 22.18 -7.65 -15.94
N ALA A 12 22.02 -7.22 -14.69
CA ALA A 12 22.16 -8.08 -13.52
C ALA A 12 21.04 -7.77 -12.51
N GLY A 13 20.50 -8.83 -11.89
CA GLY A 13 19.62 -8.67 -10.74
C GLY A 13 20.38 -8.13 -9.53
N VAL A 14 19.68 -7.47 -8.60
CA VAL A 14 20.29 -6.91 -7.38
C VAL A 14 20.94 -8.00 -6.52
N ALA A 15 20.29 -9.17 -6.40
CA ALA A 15 20.79 -10.32 -5.65
C ALA A 15 20.92 -11.54 -6.59
N PRO A 16 21.94 -11.59 -7.46
CA PRO A 16 22.01 -12.57 -8.54
C PRO A 16 22.21 -14.02 -8.06
N HIS A 17 22.64 -14.21 -6.81
CA HIS A 17 22.82 -15.54 -6.20
C HIS A 17 21.63 -15.97 -5.33
N ALA A 18 20.57 -15.17 -5.25
CA ALA A 18 19.37 -15.56 -4.52
C ALA A 18 18.58 -16.64 -5.28
N THR A 19 17.98 -17.58 -4.55
CA THR A 19 17.01 -18.52 -5.12
C THR A 19 15.66 -17.82 -5.25
N VAL A 20 15.03 -17.91 -6.42
CA VAL A 20 13.72 -17.30 -6.69
C VAL A 20 12.64 -18.37 -6.68
N ILE A 21 11.57 -18.13 -5.91
CA ILE A 21 10.36 -18.94 -5.92
C ILE A 21 9.23 -18.08 -6.49
N SER A 22 8.55 -18.58 -7.53
CA SER A 22 7.45 -17.85 -8.17
C SER A 22 6.09 -18.39 -7.72
N ILE A 23 5.25 -17.50 -7.19
CA ILE A 23 3.85 -17.78 -6.83
C ILE A 23 2.97 -16.83 -7.63
N ARG A 24 2.23 -17.37 -8.61
CA ARG A 24 1.29 -16.57 -9.40
C ARG A 24 0.03 -16.30 -8.60
N GLN A 25 -0.10 -15.12 -8.03
CA GLN A 25 -1.25 -14.71 -7.22
C GLN A 25 -2.29 -13.91 -8.03
N SER A 26 -1.88 -13.14 -9.03
CA SER A 26 -2.78 -12.33 -9.87
C SER A 26 -2.55 -12.56 -11.37
N SER A 27 -3.57 -12.26 -12.18
CA SER A 27 -3.44 -12.21 -13.64
C SER A 27 -4.58 -11.44 -14.30
N ARG A 28 -4.23 -10.51 -15.20
CA ARG A 28 -5.20 -9.80 -16.06
C ARG A 28 -5.75 -10.65 -17.21
N ALA A 29 -5.09 -11.77 -17.51
CA ALA A 29 -5.47 -12.69 -18.59
C ALA A 29 -6.51 -13.74 -18.17
N PHE A 30 -6.74 -13.93 -16.86
CA PHE A 30 -7.65 -14.93 -16.32
C PHE A 30 -8.77 -14.28 -15.51
N GLU A 31 -9.96 -14.88 -15.60
CA GLU A 31 -11.18 -14.46 -14.90
C GLU A 31 -11.86 -15.69 -14.27
N PRO A 32 -12.68 -15.53 -13.22
CA PRO A 32 -13.48 -16.62 -12.66
C PRO A 32 -14.42 -17.23 -13.71
N VAL A 33 -14.48 -18.57 -13.77
CA VAL A 33 -15.39 -19.29 -14.69
C VAL A 33 -16.86 -19.03 -14.35
N ASN A 34 -17.18 -18.92 -13.05
CA ASN A 34 -18.52 -18.65 -12.55
C ASN A 34 -18.52 -17.36 -11.72
N PRO A 35 -18.63 -16.18 -12.36
CA PRO A 35 -18.69 -14.90 -11.66
C PRO A 35 -19.99 -14.80 -10.82
N GLY A 36 -19.87 -14.30 -9.58
CA GLY A 36 -21.02 -13.99 -8.73
C GLY A 36 -21.71 -12.69 -9.13
N GLY A 37 -22.88 -12.39 -8.54
CA GLY A 37 -23.73 -11.24 -8.90
C GLY A 37 -23.07 -9.86 -8.79
N GLY A 38 -21.97 -9.71 -8.05
CA GLY A 38 -21.14 -8.49 -8.00
C GLY A 38 -19.86 -8.53 -8.86
N ASP A 39 -19.54 -9.68 -9.45
CA ASP A 39 -18.34 -9.86 -10.27
C ASP A 39 -18.58 -9.44 -11.74
N PHE A 40 -19.84 -9.35 -12.17
CA PHE A 40 -20.25 -8.97 -13.53
C PHE A 40 -20.05 -7.49 -13.86
N GLU A 41 -20.26 -6.59 -12.88
CA GLU A 41 -20.10 -5.13 -13.07
C GLU A 41 -18.61 -4.73 -13.22
N GLY A 42 -17.67 -5.59 -12.76
CA GLY A 42 -16.24 -5.26 -12.68
C GLY A 42 -15.27 -6.16 -13.47
N ARG A 43 -15.72 -7.20 -14.18
CA ARG A 43 -14.85 -8.25 -14.79
C ARG A 43 -13.64 -8.59 -13.92
N LYS A 44 -13.94 -9.04 -12.70
CA LYS A 44 -12.94 -9.30 -11.66
C LYS A 44 -11.83 -10.22 -12.20
N LYS A 45 -10.60 -9.71 -12.21
CA LYS A 45 -9.42 -10.45 -12.65
C LYS A 45 -8.95 -11.43 -11.59
N ALA A 46 -8.17 -12.43 -11.98
CA ALA A 46 -7.59 -13.37 -11.04
C ALA A 46 -6.72 -12.64 -10.00
N GLY A 47 -6.93 -12.97 -8.72
CA GLY A 47 -6.26 -12.36 -7.58
C GLY A 47 -7.23 -11.60 -6.67
N THR A 48 -7.29 -11.99 -5.40
CA THR A 48 -8.06 -11.33 -4.34
C THR A 48 -7.21 -11.16 -3.08
N ILE A 49 -7.58 -10.26 -2.18
CA ILE A 49 -6.91 -10.10 -0.88
C ILE A 49 -6.84 -11.45 -0.12
N ALA A 50 -7.89 -12.27 -0.18
CA ALA A 50 -7.90 -13.59 0.47
C ALA A 50 -6.88 -14.58 -0.15
N THR A 51 -6.78 -14.63 -1.48
CA THR A 51 -5.76 -15.46 -2.15
C THR A 51 -4.34 -14.91 -1.93
N LEU A 52 -4.18 -13.60 -1.77
CA LEU A 52 -2.91 -12.98 -1.41
C LEU A 52 -2.47 -13.38 -0.01
N ALA A 53 -3.37 -13.34 0.97
CA ALA A 53 -3.10 -13.84 2.31
C ALA A 53 -2.61 -15.31 2.29
N SER A 54 -3.29 -16.15 1.52
CA SER A 54 -2.91 -17.56 1.34
C SER A 54 -1.53 -17.71 0.69
N ALA A 55 -1.22 -16.90 -0.33
CA ALA A 55 0.08 -16.90 -1.00
C ALA A 55 1.22 -16.47 -0.07
N ILE A 56 0.99 -15.47 0.79
CA ILE A 56 1.97 -15.01 1.80
C ILE A 56 2.28 -16.13 2.80
N VAL A 57 1.24 -16.78 3.35
CA VAL A 57 1.42 -17.92 4.26
C VAL A 57 2.14 -19.07 3.57
N HIS A 58 1.78 -19.38 2.32
CA HIS A 58 2.44 -20.42 1.54
C HIS A 58 3.93 -20.12 1.32
N ALA A 59 4.28 -18.90 0.88
CA ALA A 59 5.66 -18.46 0.70
C ALA A 59 6.48 -18.58 2.00
N ALA A 60 5.90 -18.15 3.11
CA ALA A 60 6.56 -18.24 4.42
C ALA A 60 6.75 -19.71 4.87
N ASN A 61 5.79 -20.59 4.58
CA ASN A 61 5.86 -22.01 4.91
C ASN A 61 6.91 -22.78 4.11
N ILE A 62 7.13 -22.43 2.84
CA ILE A 62 8.19 -23.02 2.01
C ILE A 62 9.58 -22.38 2.27
N GLY A 63 9.69 -21.51 3.28
CA GLY A 63 10.96 -21.00 3.78
C GLY A 63 11.48 -19.74 3.08
N ALA A 64 10.63 -19.02 2.34
CA ALA A 64 11.02 -17.75 1.73
C ALA A 64 11.51 -16.76 2.81
N LYS A 65 12.72 -16.22 2.61
CA LYS A 65 13.36 -15.29 3.55
C LYS A 65 13.03 -13.82 3.27
N VAL A 66 12.68 -13.54 2.03
CA VAL A 66 12.16 -12.25 1.54
C VAL A 66 10.96 -12.58 0.65
N ILE A 67 9.83 -11.92 0.88
CA ILE A 67 8.58 -12.09 0.14
C ILE A 67 8.30 -10.76 -0.57
N ASN A 68 8.50 -10.74 -1.88
CA ASN A 68 8.17 -9.60 -2.73
C ASN A 68 6.71 -9.67 -3.17
N ILE A 69 5.95 -8.61 -2.94
CA ILE A 69 4.54 -8.48 -3.30
C ILE A 69 4.40 -7.30 -4.28
N SER A 70 4.42 -7.61 -5.57
CA SER A 70 4.34 -6.63 -6.66
C SER A 70 2.91 -6.21 -7.03
N VAL A 71 1.91 -6.80 -6.40
CA VAL A 71 0.49 -6.50 -6.63
C VAL A 71 -0.06 -5.70 -5.45
N THR A 72 -0.93 -4.74 -5.75
CA THR A 72 -1.55 -3.89 -4.74
C THR A 72 -3.06 -3.98 -4.89
N ALA A 73 -3.76 -4.24 -3.79
CA ALA A 73 -5.21 -4.08 -3.74
C ALA A 73 -5.53 -2.71 -3.14
N CYS A 74 -6.13 -1.82 -3.92
CA CYS A 74 -6.58 -0.51 -3.46
C CYS A 74 -8.02 -0.59 -2.95
N VAL A 75 -8.22 -0.17 -1.71
CA VAL A 75 -9.50 -0.23 -0.99
C VAL A 75 -9.90 1.18 -0.58
N SER A 76 -11.16 1.55 -0.77
CA SER A 76 -11.68 2.84 -0.30
C SER A 76 -11.61 2.91 1.22
N ALA A 77 -11.08 4.00 1.77
CA ALA A 77 -11.11 4.24 3.21
C ALA A 77 -12.55 4.47 3.73
N ALA A 78 -13.46 4.93 2.85
CA ALA A 78 -14.87 5.13 3.19
C ALA A 78 -15.69 3.83 3.19
N ASP A 79 -15.19 2.77 2.54
CA ASP A 79 -15.84 1.46 2.48
C ASP A 79 -14.79 0.34 2.69
N PRO A 80 -14.31 0.16 3.94
CA PRO A 80 -13.23 -0.76 4.22
C PRO A 80 -13.68 -2.22 4.08
N LEU A 81 -12.92 -3.00 3.31
CA LEU A 81 -13.07 -4.45 3.26
C LEU A 81 -12.47 -5.11 4.51
N ASP A 82 -12.96 -6.30 4.87
CA ASP A 82 -12.31 -7.12 5.90
C ASP A 82 -10.92 -7.56 5.44
N GLN A 83 -9.91 -7.14 6.20
CA GLN A 83 -8.50 -7.43 5.95
C GLN A 83 -7.85 -8.22 7.09
N SER A 84 -8.66 -8.82 7.98
CA SER A 84 -8.17 -9.61 9.11
C SER A 84 -7.27 -10.77 8.67
N ALA A 85 -7.68 -11.51 7.64
CA ALA A 85 -6.93 -12.65 7.11
C ALA A 85 -5.55 -12.25 6.54
N ILE A 86 -5.48 -11.15 5.78
CA ILE A 86 -4.21 -10.67 5.23
C ILE A 86 -3.33 -10.06 6.32
N GLY A 87 -3.92 -9.38 7.30
CA GLY A 87 -3.21 -8.90 8.50
C GLY A 87 -2.57 -10.04 9.29
N ALA A 88 -3.31 -11.13 9.52
CA ALA A 88 -2.78 -12.33 10.17
C ALA A 88 -1.68 -13.00 9.33
N ALA A 89 -1.82 -13.04 8.00
CA ALA A 89 -0.83 -13.61 7.10
C ALA A 89 0.50 -12.83 7.11
N VAL A 90 0.46 -11.49 7.04
CA VAL A 90 1.67 -10.67 7.11
C VAL A 90 2.31 -10.73 8.49
N TRP A 91 1.52 -10.71 9.57
CA TRP A 91 2.03 -10.90 10.92
C TRP A 91 2.73 -12.26 11.06
N TYR A 92 2.11 -13.34 10.58
CA TYR A 92 2.66 -14.69 10.64
C TYR A 92 3.99 -14.78 9.87
N ALA A 93 4.02 -14.28 8.63
CA ALA A 93 5.21 -14.32 7.81
C ALA A 93 6.34 -13.48 8.43
N ALA A 94 6.05 -12.27 8.92
CA ALA A 94 7.06 -11.36 9.46
C ALA A 94 7.58 -11.77 10.84
N THR A 95 6.70 -12.24 11.74
CA THR A 95 7.07 -12.49 13.15
C THR A 95 7.36 -13.95 13.44
N VAL A 96 6.54 -14.88 12.94
CA VAL A 96 6.67 -16.31 13.22
C VAL A 96 7.67 -16.97 12.28
N LYS A 97 7.64 -16.61 11.00
CA LYS A 97 8.55 -17.15 9.97
C LYS A 97 9.77 -16.27 9.71
N ASP A 98 9.80 -15.10 10.34
CA ASP A 98 10.91 -14.14 10.24
C ASP A 98 11.24 -13.79 8.78
N ALA A 99 10.23 -13.63 7.92
CA ALA A 99 10.39 -13.26 6.52
C ALA A 99 10.27 -11.74 6.35
N VAL A 100 11.17 -11.13 5.57
CA VAL A 100 11.03 -9.72 5.19
C VAL A 100 9.95 -9.61 4.12
N ILE A 101 8.88 -8.86 4.38
CA ILE A 101 7.82 -8.63 3.41
C ILE A 101 8.03 -7.25 2.78
N VAL A 102 8.14 -7.22 1.46
CA VAL A 102 8.32 -5.98 0.69
C VAL A 102 7.14 -5.86 -0.27
N ALA A 103 6.42 -4.75 -0.23
CA ALA A 103 5.23 -4.55 -1.05
C ALA A 103 5.32 -3.27 -1.88
N ALA A 104 4.74 -3.31 -3.08
CA ALA A 104 4.56 -2.12 -3.91
C ALA A 104 3.56 -1.16 -3.25
N ALA A 105 3.89 0.13 -3.21
CA ALA A 105 2.99 1.14 -2.65
C ALA A 105 1.66 1.24 -3.41
N GLY A 106 1.66 0.92 -4.71
CA GLY A 106 0.52 1.02 -5.62
C GLY A 106 0.75 2.07 -6.69
N ASN A 107 -0.02 2.00 -7.77
CA ASN A 107 0.06 2.94 -8.89
C ASN A 107 -1.27 3.69 -9.01
N ASP A 108 -1.23 5.03 -9.03
CA ASP A 108 -2.42 5.86 -9.23
C ASP A 108 -3.09 5.57 -10.59
N ASN A 109 -4.42 5.57 -10.61
CA ASN A 109 -5.28 5.22 -11.73
C ASN A 109 -5.16 3.77 -12.23
N GLU A 110 -4.59 2.87 -11.43
CA GLU A 110 -4.65 1.42 -11.68
C GLU A 110 -5.57 0.73 -10.68
N GLU A 111 -6.45 -0.17 -11.15
CA GLU A 111 -7.22 -1.11 -10.31
C GLU A 111 -7.95 -0.45 -9.11
N GLY A 112 -8.46 0.77 -9.31
CA GLY A 112 -9.20 1.52 -8.28
C GLY A 112 -8.34 2.35 -7.33
N CYS A 113 -7.02 2.42 -7.55
CA CYS A 113 -6.14 3.28 -6.78
C CYS A 113 -6.34 4.75 -7.17
N ALA A 114 -6.83 5.57 -6.23
CA ALA A 114 -6.83 7.02 -6.34
C ALA A 114 -5.80 7.62 -5.38
N GLN A 115 -5.08 8.65 -5.84
CA GLN A 115 -4.03 9.30 -5.06
C GLN A 115 -4.52 9.84 -3.70
N ASN A 116 -3.70 9.65 -2.66
CA ASN A 116 -3.90 10.24 -1.34
C ASN A 116 -3.24 11.63 -1.25
N PRO A 117 -3.71 12.52 -0.36
CA PRO A 117 -2.95 13.71 -0.02
C PRO A 117 -1.56 13.33 0.52
N THR A 118 -0.57 14.15 0.20
CA THR A 118 0.83 13.87 0.57
C THR A 118 1.14 14.28 2.01
N PHE A 119 0.49 15.32 2.52
CA PHE A 119 0.71 15.87 3.85
C PHE A 119 -0.30 17.00 4.15
N ASP A 120 -0.78 17.10 5.39
CA ASP A 120 -1.52 18.26 5.91
C ASP A 120 -0.62 19.13 6.83
N PRO A 121 -0.20 20.34 6.40
CA PRO A 121 0.62 21.23 7.22
C PRO A 121 -0.08 21.80 8.45
N LEU A 122 -1.41 21.70 8.53
CA LEU A 122 -2.19 22.26 9.64
C LEU A 122 -2.38 21.26 10.78
N ASN A 123 -2.06 19.97 10.57
CA ASN A 123 -2.23 18.93 11.57
C ASN A 123 -0.91 18.28 12.01
N ALA A 124 -0.17 18.96 12.90
CA ALA A 124 1.09 18.45 13.43
C ALA A 124 0.96 17.14 14.26
N SER A 125 -0.25 16.83 14.76
CA SER A 125 -0.49 15.61 15.53
C SER A 125 -0.60 14.35 14.67
N ASP A 126 -0.81 14.52 13.36
CA ASP A 126 -0.83 13.45 12.38
C ASP A 126 0.20 13.71 11.26
N PRO A 127 1.50 13.59 11.56
CA PRO A 127 2.57 13.98 10.63
C PRO A 127 2.63 13.16 9.35
N ARG A 128 1.92 12.01 9.32
CA ARG A 128 1.80 11.11 8.17
C ARG A 128 0.43 11.18 7.51
N ASP A 129 -0.48 12.03 8.00
CA ASP A 129 -1.79 12.28 7.39
C ASP A 129 -2.68 11.01 7.29
N TRP A 130 -2.66 10.16 8.31
CA TRP A 130 -3.50 8.96 8.39
C TRP A 130 -4.99 9.26 8.29
N HIS A 131 -5.45 10.38 8.85
CA HIS A 131 -6.88 10.72 8.88
C HIS A 131 -7.42 11.16 7.51
N GLN A 132 -6.56 11.58 6.58
CA GLN A 132 -6.96 12.05 5.24
C GLN A 132 -6.77 10.98 4.15
N VAL A 133 -6.44 9.74 4.53
CA VAL A 133 -6.34 8.62 3.60
C VAL A 133 -7.70 8.40 2.93
N LYS A 134 -7.69 8.34 1.60
CA LYS A 134 -8.85 8.03 0.75
C LYS A 134 -8.77 6.62 0.20
N THR A 135 -7.56 6.17 -0.12
CA THR A 135 -7.28 4.88 -0.73
C THR A 135 -6.25 4.14 0.09
N VAL A 136 -6.67 3.04 0.71
CA VAL A 136 -5.81 2.11 1.45
C VAL A 136 -5.12 1.17 0.46
N SER A 137 -3.80 1.08 0.55
CA SER A 137 -2.98 0.13 -0.21
C SER A 137 -2.76 -1.13 0.62
N SER A 138 -3.30 -2.27 0.17
CA SER A 138 -3.12 -3.57 0.84
C SER A 138 -2.16 -4.46 0.04
N PRO A 139 -1.13 -5.07 0.67
CA PRO A 139 -0.87 -5.13 2.12
C PRO A 139 0.00 -3.99 2.67
N SER A 140 0.37 -3.00 1.86
CA SER A 140 1.32 -1.94 2.22
C SER A 140 0.99 -1.19 3.51
N TRP A 141 -0.29 -0.99 3.82
CA TRP A 141 -0.74 -0.30 5.04
C TRP A 141 -0.39 -1.03 6.36
N PHE A 142 -0.02 -2.31 6.32
CA PHE A 142 0.46 -3.06 7.48
C PHE A 142 1.93 -2.72 7.78
N SER A 143 2.23 -1.43 7.98
CA SER A 143 3.59 -0.87 8.03
C SER A 143 4.47 -1.41 9.16
N ASP A 144 3.88 -2.00 10.20
CA ASP A 144 4.63 -2.69 11.27
C ASP A 144 5.33 -3.96 10.75
N TYR A 145 4.80 -4.59 9.70
CA TYR A 145 5.26 -5.88 9.16
C TYR A 145 5.75 -5.81 7.71
N VAL A 146 5.29 -4.81 6.95
CA VAL A 146 5.49 -4.70 5.52
C VAL A 146 6.30 -3.45 5.18
N LEU A 147 7.42 -3.64 4.48
CA LEU A 147 8.18 -2.56 3.87
C LEU A 147 7.49 -2.11 2.57
N SER A 148 6.66 -1.07 2.65
CA SER A 148 6.00 -0.47 1.49
C SER A 148 6.97 0.42 0.71
N VAL A 149 7.05 0.20 -0.61
CA VAL A 149 8.03 0.83 -1.49
C VAL A 149 7.36 1.69 -2.56
N GLY A 150 7.66 3.00 -2.52
CA GLY A 150 7.29 3.96 -3.54
C GLY A 150 8.25 3.94 -4.74
N ALA A 151 7.87 4.63 -5.81
CA ALA A 151 8.65 4.73 -7.04
C ALA A 151 9.27 6.11 -7.24
N VAL A 152 10.54 6.13 -7.60
CA VAL A 152 11.27 7.33 -8.04
C VAL A 152 11.73 7.21 -9.49
N ASP A 153 12.04 8.34 -10.09
CA ASP A 153 12.75 8.41 -11.36
C ASP A 153 14.27 8.30 -11.22
N ASN A 154 14.98 8.41 -12.34
CA ASN A 154 16.44 8.28 -12.38
C ASN A 154 17.18 9.43 -11.68
N THR A 155 16.48 10.49 -11.26
CA THR A 155 17.02 11.58 -10.44
C THR A 155 16.78 11.35 -8.95
N GLY A 156 16.02 10.32 -8.57
CA GLY A 156 15.58 10.07 -7.21
C GLY A 156 14.32 10.85 -6.82
N ALA A 157 13.69 11.58 -7.74
CA ALA A 157 12.45 12.30 -7.48
C ALA A 157 11.25 11.34 -7.49
N PRO A 158 10.28 11.47 -6.56
CA PRO A 158 9.07 10.65 -6.57
C PRO A 158 8.26 10.87 -7.84
N ILE A 159 7.77 9.79 -8.43
CA ILE A 159 6.86 9.89 -9.57
C ILE A 159 5.42 10.10 -9.08
N ASN A 160 4.67 11.00 -9.71
CA ASN A 160 3.28 11.31 -9.33
C ASN A 160 2.33 10.10 -9.44
N LYS A 161 2.73 9.08 -10.21
CA LYS A 161 2.01 7.82 -10.35
C LYS A 161 2.20 6.86 -9.17
N SER A 162 3.20 7.08 -8.31
CA SER A 162 3.39 6.28 -7.11
C SER A 162 2.29 6.65 -6.11
N LEU A 163 1.53 5.68 -5.62
CA LEU A 163 0.50 5.94 -4.63
C LEU A 163 1.16 6.40 -3.32
N ALA A 164 0.86 7.62 -2.90
CA ALA A 164 1.30 8.16 -1.63
C ALA A 164 0.49 7.57 -0.48
N GLY A 165 1.10 7.45 0.68
CA GLY A 165 0.39 7.07 1.88
C GLY A 165 1.27 7.08 3.13
N PRO A 166 0.63 7.16 4.31
CA PRO A 166 1.32 7.13 5.60
C PRO A 166 2.16 5.86 5.85
N TRP A 167 1.89 4.79 5.10
CA TRP A 167 2.60 3.53 5.20
C TRP A 167 3.86 3.42 4.32
N VAL A 168 4.04 4.32 3.35
CA VAL A 168 5.23 4.29 2.49
C VAL A 168 6.46 4.51 3.35
N ALA A 169 7.43 3.60 3.25
CA ALA A 169 8.58 3.55 4.14
C ALA A 169 9.91 3.70 3.39
N ALA A 170 10.00 3.28 2.13
CA ALA A 170 11.18 3.51 1.30
C ALA A 170 10.77 3.76 -0.17
N ALA A 171 11.74 4.10 -1.01
CA ALA A 171 11.56 4.15 -2.45
C ALA A 171 12.74 3.54 -3.21
N ALA A 172 12.48 3.18 -4.47
CA ALA A 172 13.49 2.70 -5.41
C ALA A 172 13.09 3.05 -6.86
N PRO A 173 14.01 2.96 -7.84
CA PRO A 173 13.71 3.24 -9.23
C PRO A 173 12.50 2.48 -9.74
N GLY A 174 11.51 3.20 -10.26
CA GLY A 174 10.24 2.65 -10.76
C GLY A 174 9.91 3.05 -12.20
N VAL A 175 10.84 3.68 -12.91
CA VAL A 175 10.76 4.01 -14.35
C VAL A 175 12.11 3.71 -15.00
N GLY A 176 12.12 3.55 -16.32
CA GLY A 176 13.35 3.23 -17.05
C GLY A 176 13.94 1.87 -16.64
N VAL A 177 13.08 0.95 -16.19
CA VAL A 177 13.50 -0.35 -15.66
C VAL A 177 13.90 -1.28 -16.81
N MET A 178 14.97 -2.02 -16.59
CA MET A 178 15.39 -3.11 -17.46
C MET A 178 15.31 -4.43 -16.70
N GLY A 179 14.81 -5.46 -17.36
CA GLY A 179 14.70 -6.81 -16.82
C GLY A 179 14.98 -7.84 -17.90
N LEU A 180 14.57 -9.09 -17.66
CA LEU A 180 14.71 -10.18 -18.62
C LEU A 180 13.36 -10.51 -19.23
N SER A 181 13.34 -10.75 -20.55
CA SER A 181 12.16 -11.24 -21.25
C SER A 181 11.84 -12.68 -20.81
N PRO A 182 10.58 -13.00 -20.48
CA PRO A 182 10.18 -14.38 -20.19
C PRO A 182 10.23 -15.30 -21.41
N GLU A 183 10.26 -14.74 -22.63
CA GLU A 183 10.27 -15.51 -23.89
C GLU A 183 11.68 -15.83 -24.36
N THR A 184 12.58 -14.84 -24.31
CA THR A 184 13.93 -14.96 -24.87
C THR A 184 15.02 -15.07 -23.81
N GLY A 185 14.72 -14.76 -22.55
CA GLY A 185 15.70 -14.64 -21.48
C GLY A 185 16.65 -13.45 -21.62
N GLY A 186 16.58 -12.68 -22.71
CA GLY A 186 17.43 -11.52 -22.95
C GLY A 186 16.88 -10.21 -22.36
N PRO A 187 17.67 -9.12 -22.39
CA PRO A 187 17.26 -7.83 -21.86
C PRO A 187 15.97 -7.29 -22.49
N ALA A 188 15.09 -6.76 -21.65
CA ALA A 188 13.87 -6.08 -22.05
C ALA A 188 13.64 -4.84 -21.18
N ASN A 189 13.12 -3.77 -21.78
CA ASN A 189 12.83 -2.50 -21.08
C ASN A 189 11.43 -1.94 -21.37
N ALA A 190 10.61 -2.66 -22.14
CA ALA A 190 9.28 -2.22 -22.53
C ALA A 190 8.39 -3.39 -22.95
N TYR A 191 7.08 -3.23 -22.76
CA TYR A 191 6.07 -4.08 -23.35
C TYR A 191 5.86 -3.72 -24.83
N PRO A 192 5.56 -4.71 -25.70
CA PRO A 192 5.12 -4.42 -27.05
C PRO A 192 3.82 -3.60 -27.02
N PRO A 193 3.55 -2.79 -28.06
CA PRO A 193 2.33 -2.00 -28.13
C PRO A 193 1.09 -2.90 -28.15
N ILE A 194 0.01 -2.45 -27.51
CA ILE A 194 -1.26 -3.18 -27.49
C ILE A 194 -1.96 -3.05 -28.85
N ARG A 195 -1.82 -1.89 -29.52
CA ARG A 195 -2.43 -1.62 -30.83
C ARG A 195 -1.37 -1.35 -31.91
N PRO A 196 -1.63 -1.75 -33.17
CA PRO A 196 -0.76 -1.40 -34.29
C PRO A 196 -0.56 0.12 -34.38
N GLY A 197 0.70 0.57 -34.50
CA GLY A 197 1.07 1.99 -34.62
C GLY A 197 1.34 2.71 -33.28
N GLU A 198 1.10 2.08 -32.14
CA GLU A 198 1.52 2.61 -30.84
C GLU A 198 3.01 2.34 -30.56
N LYS A 199 3.61 3.14 -29.68
CA LYS A 199 4.98 2.93 -29.21
C LYS A 199 5.02 1.81 -28.17
N ASN A 200 6.16 1.14 -28.06
CA ASN A 200 6.44 0.25 -26.92
C ASN A 200 6.20 1.01 -25.60
N MET A 201 5.58 0.35 -24.63
CA MET A 201 5.32 0.93 -23.32
C MET A 201 6.49 0.61 -22.39
N PRO A 202 7.33 1.59 -21.99
CA PRO A 202 8.46 1.33 -21.10
C PRO A 202 7.99 0.68 -19.80
N PHE A 203 8.83 -0.18 -19.21
CA PHE A 203 8.55 -0.74 -17.90
C PHE A 203 8.54 0.37 -16.84
N TRP A 204 7.44 0.44 -16.10
CA TRP A 204 7.27 1.33 -14.97
C TRP A 204 6.34 0.71 -13.93
N GLY A 205 6.43 1.18 -12.69
CA GLY A 205 5.53 0.82 -11.60
C GLY A 205 6.26 0.59 -10.28
N THR A 206 5.55 0.82 -9.18
CA THR A 206 6.04 0.53 -7.82
C THR A 206 6.36 -0.94 -7.59
N SER A 207 5.80 -1.83 -8.42
CA SER A 207 6.11 -3.26 -8.47
C SER A 207 7.59 -3.55 -8.75
N PHE A 208 8.22 -2.77 -9.63
CA PHE A 208 9.66 -2.89 -9.91
C PHE A 208 10.50 -2.29 -8.78
N SER A 209 10.06 -1.18 -8.19
CA SER A 209 10.70 -0.59 -7.01
C SER A 209 10.74 -1.59 -5.85
N ALA A 210 9.62 -2.28 -5.56
CA ALA A 210 9.56 -3.33 -4.55
C ALA A 210 10.53 -4.50 -4.85
N ALA A 211 10.71 -4.86 -6.14
CA ALA A 211 11.66 -5.89 -6.54
C ALA A 211 13.12 -5.48 -6.27
N TYR A 212 13.49 -4.22 -6.55
CA TYR A 212 14.81 -3.69 -6.19
C TYR A 212 15.06 -3.80 -4.69
N VAL A 213 14.13 -3.31 -3.87
CA VAL A 213 14.25 -3.33 -2.40
C VAL A 213 14.27 -4.77 -1.86
N SER A 214 13.51 -5.69 -2.46
CA SER A 214 13.56 -7.11 -2.11
C SER A 214 14.95 -7.72 -2.36
N GLY A 215 15.59 -7.33 -3.46
CA GLY A 215 16.97 -7.70 -3.73
C GLY A 215 17.94 -7.14 -2.69
N VAL A 216 17.78 -5.87 -2.30
CA VAL A 216 18.58 -5.27 -1.21
C VAL A 216 18.37 -6.02 0.11
N ALA A 217 17.13 -6.34 0.47
CA ALA A 217 16.81 -7.12 1.66
C ALA A 217 17.47 -8.51 1.63
N ALA A 218 17.51 -9.16 0.47
CA ALA A 218 18.20 -10.44 0.29
C ALA A 218 19.72 -10.30 0.50
N LEU A 219 20.36 -9.25 -0.05
CA LEU A 219 21.78 -8.96 0.17
C LEU A 219 22.08 -8.69 1.65
N VAL A 220 21.28 -7.85 2.31
CA VAL A 220 21.44 -7.53 3.74
C VAL A 220 21.29 -8.79 4.58
N ARG A 221 20.28 -9.63 4.31
CA ARG A 221 20.10 -10.90 5.00
C ARG A 221 21.26 -11.87 4.77
N ALA A 222 21.81 -11.93 3.57
CA ALA A 222 22.96 -12.78 3.27
C ALA A 222 24.22 -12.34 4.04
N LYS A 223 24.45 -11.03 4.16
CA LYS A 223 25.60 -10.47 4.90
C LYS A 223 25.41 -10.53 6.41
N TYR A 224 24.20 -10.28 6.90
CA TYR A 224 23.86 -10.16 8.32
C TYR A 224 22.82 -11.22 8.73
N SER A 225 23.20 -12.49 8.65
CA SER A 225 22.30 -13.64 8.85
C SER A 225 21.63 -13.72 10.23
N GLY A 226 22.19 -13.04 11.24
CA GLY A 226 21.62 -12.98 12.60
C GLY A 226 20.51 -11.93 12.80
N LEU A 227 20.28 -11.05 11.82
CA LEU A 227 19.23 -10.02 11.91
C LEU A 227 17.85 -10.61 11.62
N SER A 228 16.87 -10.21 12.43
CA SER A 228 15.46 -10.51 12.14
C SER A 228 14.96 -9.69 10.94
N ALA A 229 13.81 -10.07 10.40
CA ALA A 229 13.15 -9.36 9.31
C ALA A 229 12.96 -7.86 9.64
N HIS A 230 12.50 -7.56 10.85
CA HIS A 230 12.30 -6.17 11.28
C HIS A 230 13.61 -5.39 11.41
N GLN A 231 14.68 -6.03 11.87
CA GLN A 231 16.01 -5.40 11.96
C GLN A 231 16.63 -5.17 10.57
N ILE A 232 16.35 -6.05 9.60
CA ILE A 232 16.72 -5.84 8.20
C ILE A 232 15.98 -4.63 7.63
N ILE A 233 14.67 -4.52 7.86
CA ILE A 233 13.88 -3.35 7.45
C ILE A 233 14.44 -2.09 8.08
N ASN A 234 14.64 -2.05 9.40
CA ASN A 234 15.23 -0.91 10.09
C ASN A 234 16.57 -0.50 9.46
N ARG A 235 17.45 -1.47 9.20
CA ARG A 235 18.74 -1.20 8.56
C ARG A 235 18.60 -0.56 7.19
N ILE A 236 17.69 -1.05 6.33
CA ILE A 236 17.40 -0.45 5.01
C ILE A 236 16.90 0.99 5.16
N LEU A 237 16.00 1.24 6.11
CA LEU A 237 15.40 2.55 6.33
C LEU A 237 16.40 3.58 6.86
N GLN A 238 17.25 3.19 7.83
CA GLN A 238 18.23 4.08 8.44
C GLN A 238 19.39 4.46 7.49
N THR A 239 19.58 3.71 6.41
CA THR A 239 20.61 3.99 5.40
C THR A 239 20.06 4.58 4.11
N ALA A 240 18.75 4.82 4.02
CA ALA A 240 18.13 5.39 2.82
C ALA A 240 18.46 6.90 2.68
N HIS A 241 18.44 7.41 1.45
CA HIS A 241 18.60 8.82 1.16
C HIS A 241 17.31 9.59 1.45
N ASN A 242 17.23 10.11 2.66
CA ASN A 242 16.05 10.76 3.20
C ASN A 242 15.61 12.01 2.41
N PRO A 243 14.28 12.22 2.26
CA PRO A 243 13.75 13.45 1.71
C PRO A 243 14.02 14.64 2.65
N PRO A 244 13.86 15.89 2.19
CA PRO A 244 14.10 17.09 3.01
C PRO A 244 13.35 17.14 4.34
N ARG A 245 12.22 16.43 4.44
CA ARG A 245 11.38 16.35 5.66
C ARG A 245 11.74 15.17 6.57
N GLY A 246 12.81 14.44 6.27
CA GLY A 246 13.21 13.23 6.98
C GLY A 246 12.39 12.00 6.56
N VAL A 247 11.06 12.06 6.73
CA VAL A 247 10.13 11.02 6.28
C VAL A 247 8.90 11.67 5.66
N ASP A 248 8.45 11.18 4.50
CA ASP A 248 7.22 11.64 3.85
C ASP A 248 6.34 10.49 3.31
N ASN A 249 5.19 10.81 2.74
CA ASN A 249 4.24 9.81 2.23
C ASN A 249 4.54 9.33 0.81
N GLN A 250 5.55 9.87 0.12
CA GLN A 250 5.87 9.53 -1.27
C GLN A 250 7.07 8.58 -1.36
N VAL A 251 8.10 8.81 -0.54
CA VAL A 251 9.33 8.01 -0.50
C VAL A 251 9.66 7.45 0.88
N GLY A 252 8.89 7.79 1.92
CA GLY A 252 9.16 7.34 3.28
C GLY A 252 10.50 7.88 3.78
N TYR A 253 11.36 6.99 4.29
CA TYR A 253 12.74 7.28 4.68
C TYR A 253 13.66 7.55 3.48
N GLY A 254 13.16 7.42 2.25
CA GLY A 254 13.88 7.82 1.05
C GLY A 254 14.30 6.69 0.13
N VAL A 255 15.18 7.02 -0.83
CA VAL A 255 15.66 6.06 -1.83
C VAL A 255 16.65 5.10 -1.19
N VAL A 256 16.45 3.80 -1.39
CA VAL A 256 17.34 2.78 -0.81
C VAL A 256 18.78 2.92 -1.34
N ASP A 257 19.75 2.83 -0.43
CA ASP A 257 21.18 2.75 -0.74
C ASP A 257 21.70 1.35 -0.38
N PRO A 258 21.92 0.46 -1.37
CA PRO A 258 22.42 -0.89 -1.11
C PRO A 258 23.81 -0.91 -0.50
N VAL A 259 24.67 0.05 -0.85
CA VAL A 259 26.06 0.10 -0.36
C VAL A 259 26.07 0.52 1.10
N ALA A 260 25.36 1.58 1.47
CA ALA A 260 25.22 2.00 2.86
C ALA A 260 24.54 0.91 3.70
N ALA A 261 23.45 0.30 3.20
CA ALA A 261 22.78 -0.82 3.86
C ALA A 261 23.72 -2.01 4.12
N LEU A 262 24.73 -2.22 3.28
CA LEU A 262 25.71 -3.29 3.44
C LEU A 262 26.97 -2.88 4.20
N THR A 263 27.23 -1.60 4.48
CA THR A 263 28.54 -1.16 4.99
C THR A 263 28.49 -0.30 6.25
N PHE A 264 27.41 0.45 6.47
CA PHE A 264 27.32 1.33 7.64
C PHE A 264 27.14 0.54 8.93
N ASP A 265 27.66 1.08 10.03
CA ASP A 265 27.31 0.57 11.36
C ASP A 265 25.96 1.16 11.77
N VAL A 266 24.95 0.30 11.91
CA VAL A 266 23.56 0.70 12.16
C VAL A 266 23.09 -0.10 13.36
N PRO A 267 22.61 0.55 14.44
CA PRO A 267 21.99 -0.16 15.55
C PRO A 267 20.87 -1.07 15.03
N ALA A 268 20.90 -2.34 15.44
CA ALA A 268 19.96 -3.32 14.89
C ALA A 268 18.50 -2.93 15.12
N GLY A 269 18.21 -2.21 16.20
CA GLY A 269 16.85 -1.87 16.62
C GLY A 269 16.17 -3.03 17.33
N GLU A 270 14.91 -2.81 17.70
CA GLU A 270 14.11 -3.81 18.40
C GLU A 270 13.76 -4.99 17.49
N ARG A 271 13.70 -6.18 18.08
CA ARG A 271 13.16 -7.36 17.42
C ARG A 271 11.66 -7.41 17.70
N LEU A 272 10.83 -7.41 16.66
CA LEU A 272 9.42 -7.80 16.81
C LEU A 272 9.35 -9.28 17.19
N SER A 273 8.99 -9.57 18.44
CA SER A 273 8.77 -10.95 18.88
C SER A 273 7.37 -11.44 18.53
N PRO A 274 7.16 -12.76 18.34
CA PRO A 274 5.82 -13.34 18.18
C PRO A 274 4.89 -13.18 19.39
N ALA A 275 5.36 -12.61 20.52
CA ALA A 275 4.59 -12.54 21.75
C ALA A 275 3.31 -11.72 21.56
N ALA A 276 2.21 -12.48 21.41
CA ALA A 276 0.81 -12.12 21.49
C ALA A 276 0.50 -10.62 21.35
N ALA A 277 0.18 -10.20 20.13
CA ALA A 277 -0.72 -9.07 19.96
C ALA A 277 -2.13 -9.48 20.41
N SER A 278 -2.34 -9.70 21.71
CA SER A 278 -3.59 -9.27 22.32
C SER A 278 -3.55 -7.74 22.37
N ARG A 279 -3.56 -7.09 21.20
CA ARG A 279 -4.16 -5.77 21.14
C ARG A 279 -5.62 -6.04 21.42
N ILE A 280 -6.02 -5.92 22.68
CA ILE A 280 -7.41 -5.71 23.04
C ILE A 280 -7.83 -4.55 22.15
N VAL A 281 -8.61 -4.84 21.11
CA VAL A 281 -9.26 -3.81 20.33
C VAL A 281 -10.21 -3.18 21.32
N TYR A 282 -9.84 -2.03 21.87
CA TYR A 282 -10.81 -1.19 22.54
C TYR A 282 -11.77 -0.77 21.44
N PRO A 283 -13.04 -1.23 21.45
CA PRO A 283 -14.01 -0.69 20.52
C PRO A 283 -13.99 0.82 20.71
N SER A 284 -13.93 1.57 19.61
CA SER A 284 -14.06 3.03 19.65
C SER A 284 -15.26 3.37 20.55
N PRO A 285 -15.13 4.35 21.46
CA PRO A 285 -16.26 4.77 22.27
C PRO A 285 -17.47 4.97 21.36
N PRO A 286 -18.66 4.47 21.72
CA PRO A 286 -19.85 4.66 20.90
C PRO A 286 -19.98 6.16 20.59
N PRO A 287 -20.35 6.51 19.35
CA PRO A 287 -20.49 7.92 18.97
C PRO A 287 -21.39 8.62 19.98
N PRO A 288 -21.07 9.88 20.37
CA PRO A 288 -21.90 10.60 21.30
C PRO A 288 -23.36 10.59 20.80
N PRO A 289 -24.34 10.39 21.69
CA PRO A 289 -25.74 10.34 21.29
C PRO A 289 -26.09 11.61 20.49
N PRO A 290 -26.89 11.49 19.42
CA PRO A 290 -27.19 12.60 18.55
C PRO A 290 -27.76 13.79 19.35
N ASP A 291 -27.19 14.97 19.15
CA ASP A 291 -27.66 16.18 19.84
C ASP A 291 -29.04 16.58 19.29
N HIS A 292 -30.07 16.32 20.08
CA HIS A 292 -31.45 16.65 19.74
C HIS A 292 -31.87 18.06 20.17
N ARG A 293 -30.98 18.88 20.75
CA ARG A 293 -31.32 20.23 21.22
C ARG A 293 -31.87 21.10 20.09
N ALA A 294 -31.22 21.13 18.93
CA ALA A 294 -31.67 21.90 17.77
C ALA A 294 -33.05 21.44 17.27
N ARG A 295 -33.27 20.12 17.18
CA ARG A 295 -34.57 19.53 16.81
C ARG A 295 -35.67 19.90 17.80
N ASN A 296 -35.38 19.80 19.10
CA ASN A 296 -36.35 20.09 20.15
C ASN A 296 -36.72 21.58 20.17
N VAL A 297 -35.73 22.48 20.00
CA VAL A 297 -35.98 23.93 19.88
C VAL A 297 -36.84 24.23 18.65
N ALA A 298 -36.56 23.59 17.50
CA ALA A 298 -37.35 23.76 16.29
C ALA A 298 -38.81 23.29 16.46
N LEU A 299 -39.02 22.14 17.11
CA LEU A 299 -40.36 21.60 17.38
C LEU A 299 -41.15 22.47 18.37
N VAL A 300 -40.51 22.95 19.44
CA VAL A 300 -41.14 23.87 20.40
C VAL A 300 -41.54 25.17 19.70
N PHE A 301 -40.64 25.75 18.90
CA PHE A 301 -40.94 26.98 18.17
C PHE A 301 -42.09 26.78 17.17
N ALA A 302 -42.08 25.69 16.39
CA ALA A 302 -43.16 25.35 15.48
C ALA A 302 -44.50 25.18 16.22
N GLY A 303 -44.50 24.53 17.39
CA GLY A 303 -45.68 24.37 18.24
C GLY A 303 -46.23 25.72 18.74
N VAL A 304 -45.36 26.62 19.20
CA VAL A 304 -45.76 27.97 19.65
C VAL A 304 -46.36 28.78 18.50
N VAL A 305 -45.76 28.73 17.30
CA VAL A 305 -46.29 29.41 16.12
C VAL A 305 -47.65 28.86 15.73
N ALA A 306 -47.81 27.53 15.70
CA ALA A 306 -49.10 26.90 15.39
C ALA A 306 -50.19 27.27 16.41
N ALA A 307 -49.86 27.28 17.71
CA ALA A 307 -50.78 27.70 18.76
C ALA A 307 -51.17 29.18 18.64
N ALA A 308 -50.21 30.05 18.35
CA ALA A 308 -50.47 31.48 18.12
C ALA A 308 -51.40 31.68 16.91
N ILE A 309 -51.16 30.97 15.81
CA ILE A 309 -52.04 30.99 14.62
C ILE A 309 -53.45 30.50 14.99
N ALA A 310 -53.58 29.41 15.75
CA ALA A 310 -54.87 28.90 16.19
C ALA A 310 -55.62 29.90 17.08
N VAL A 311 -54.94 30.53 18.04
CA VAL A 311 -55.52 31.56 18.92
C VAL A 311 -55.97 32.78 18.10
N VAL A 312 -55.13 33.29 17.20
CA VAL A 312 -55.49 34.39 16.30
C VAL A 312 -56.69 34.01 15.42
N SER A 313 -56.72 32.80 14.88
CA SER A 313 -57.83 32.30 14.05
C SER A 313 -59.13 32.23 14.84
N LEU A 314 -59.08 31.75 16.09
CA LEU A 314 -60.23 31.71 16.99
C LEU A 314 -60.72 33.12 17.36
N ILE A 315 -59.81 34.07 17.64
CA ILE A 315 -60.15 35.47 17.91
C ILE A 315 -60.79 36.12 16.68
N VAL A 316 -60.24 35.90 15.48
CA VAL A 316 -60.80 36.43 14.22
C VAL A 316 -62.18 35.84 13.95
N ARG A 317 -62.39 34.55 14.20
CA ARG A 317 -63.70 33.89 14.05
C ARG A 317 -64.73 34.43 15.04
N ALA A 318 -64.37 34.54 16.32
CA ALA A 318 -65.25 35.10 17.35
C ALA A 318 -65.60 36.58 17.12
N ARG A 319 -64.73 37.35 16.44
CA ARG A 319 -65.01 38.74 16.03
C ARG A 319 -65.85 38.85 14.76
N ARG A 320 -65.94 37.82 13.93
CA ARG A 320 -66.83 37.78 12.74
C ARG A 320 -68.25 37.30 13.07
N GLU A 321 -68.43 36.62 14.21
CA GLU A 321 -69.73 36.13 14.69
C GLU A 321 -70.44 37.12 15.65
N ARG A 322 -69.86 38.31 15.88
CA ARG A 322 -70.49 39.46 16.55
C ARG A 322 -70.75 40.57 15.55
#